data_AF-A0A0M6XWY8-F1
#
_entry.id   AF-A0A0M6XWY8-F1
#
_cell.length_a   1.000
_cell.length_b   1.000
_cell.length_c   1.000
_cell.angle_alpha   90.00
_cell.angle_beta   90.00
_cell.angle_gamma   90.00
#
_symmetry.space_group_name_H-M   'P 1'
#
loop_
_entity.id
_entity.type
_entity.pdbx_description
1 polymer ?
#
loop_
_entity_poly.entity_id
_entity_poly.type
_entity_poly.pdbx_seq_one_letter_code
_entity_poly.pdbx_strand_id
1 'polypeptide(L)'
;MTMRLDGWCRFRRVRLALVVLASCLFAGSLGAEPVAPSMVRVVDGDTIDVRGERYRLVGFDTPETWKPRCDYERALGETAAARLTDLIDSGRVVDLIVLPGRDRYDRGLARLFIGGSDVKDVLIGEGLARAYDGGRRTGWC
;
A
#
# COMPACT_ATOMS: atom_id res chain seq x y z
N MET A 1 -54.18 8.02 63.10
CA MET A 1 -53.77 7.51 64.43
C MET A 1 -53.51 6.01 64.28
N THR A 2 -52.39 5.39 64.61
CA THR A 2 -51.09 5.79 65.18
C THR A 2 -50.12 4.64 64.90
N MET A 3 -48.87 4.97 64.58
CA MET A 3 -47.63 4.30 65.02
C MET A 3 -47.53 2.76 64.99
N ARG A 4 -46.53 2.24 64.26
CA ARG A 4 -45.32 1.70 64.90
C ARG A 4 -44.22 1.42 63.88
N LEU A 5 -43.01 1.60 64.36
CA LEU A 5 -41.71 1.46 63.73
C LEU A 5 -41.25 -0.02 63.75
N ASP A 6 -40.06 -0.21 63.20
CA ASP A 6 -39.14 -1.35 63.34
C ASP A 6 -39.45 -2.46 62.32
N GLY A 7 -38.65 -2.72 61.29
CA GLY A 7 -37.20 -2.73 61.23
C GLY A 7 -36.77 -4.16 60.93
N TRP A 8 -35.92 -4.33 59.92
CA TRP A 8 -34.72 -5.17 59.90
C TRP A 8 -34.37 -5.64 58.48
N CYS A 9 -33.20 -5.19 58.06
CA CYS A 9 -32.46 -5.63 56.88
C CYS A 9 -32.18 -7.14 56.93
N ARG A 10 -32.35 -7.83 55.78
CA ARG A 10 -31.61 -9.06 55.51
C ARG A 10 -30.80 -8.91 54.22
N PHE A 11 -29.51 -8.73 54.42
CA PHE A 11 -28.45 -8.79 53.42
C PHE A 11 -28.55 -10.09 52.59
N ARG A 12 -28.61 -9.98 51.27
CA ARG A 12 -28.09 -11.03 50.37
C ARG A 12 -26.93 -10.44 49.60
N ARG A 13 -25.74 -10.91 49.97
CA ARG A 13 -24.49 -10.68 49.25
C ARG A 13 -24.58 -11.41 47.91
N VAL A 14 -24.44 -10.69 46.81
CA VAL A 14 -23.98 -11.30 45.55
C VAL A 14 -22.72 -10.55 45.16
N ARG A 15 -21.57 -11.16 45.46
CA ARG A 15 -20.31 -10.81 44.81
C ARG A 15 -20.41 -11.37 43.40
N LEU A 16 -20.63 -10.52 42.40
CA LEU A 16 -20.42 -10.91 41.00
C LEU A 16 -19.21 -10.16 40.49
N ALA A 17 -18.21 -10.93 40.08
CA ALA A 17 -16.89 -10.48 39.67
C ALA A 17 -16.95 -9.51 38.50
N LEU A 18 -16.14 -8.46 38.57
CA LEU A 18 -15.82 -7.61 37.43
C LEU A 18 -15.02 -8.47 36.44
N VAL A 19 -15.67 -8.98 35.40
CA VAL A 19 -14.97 -9.53 34.23
C VAL A 19 -14.43 -8.33 33.47
N VAL A 20 -13.17 -7.96 33.73
CA VAL A 20 -12.44 -7.04 32.85
C VAL A 20 -12.16 -7.80 31.56
N LEU A 21 -13.03 -7.64 30.57
CA LEU A 21 -12.75 -8.00 29.19
C LEU A 21 -11.58 -7.10 28.73
N ALA A 22 -10.36 -7.60 28.90
CA ALA A 22 -9.18 -7.04 28.24
C ALA A 22 -9.28 -7.37 26.75
N SER A 23 -10.11 -6.62 26.05
CA SER A 23 -10.18 -6.63 24.60
C SER A 23 -8.84 -6.12 24.06
N CYS A 24 -7.93 -7.02 23.70
CA CYS A 24 -6.75 -6.67 22.92
C CYS A 24 -7.24 -6.10 21.58
N LEU A 25 -7.22 -4.78 21.48
CA LEU A 25 -7.31 -4.07 20.21
C LEU A 25 -6.03 -4.37 19.44
N PHE A 26 -6.03 -5.47 18.68
CA PHE A 26 -5.05 -5.64 17.60
C PHE A 26 -5.36 -4.59 16.54
N ALA A 27 -4.75 -3.41 16.70
CA ALA A 27 -4.67 -2.42 15.65
C ALA A 27 -3.73 -3.00 14.58
N GLY A 28 -4.28 -3.76 13.63
CA GLY A 28 -3.58 -4.09 12.40
C GLY A 28 -3.22 -2.77 11.71
N SER A 29 -1.92 -2.49 11.56
CA SER A 29 -1.46 -1.31 10.84
C SER A 29 -1.82 -1.46 9.36
N LEU A 30 -2.96 -0.89 8.95
CA LEU A 30 -3.23 -0.52 7.56
C LEU A 30 -2.47 0.78 7.26
N GLY A 31 -1.14 0.70 7.33
CA GLY A 31 -0.26 1.85 7.14
C GLY A 31 0.67 1.58 5.98
N ALA A 32 0.92 2.59 5.16
CA ALA A 32 2.05 2.56 4.26
C ALA A 32 3.31 2.25 5.07
N GLU A 33 4.08 1.27 4.64
CA GLU A 33 5.33 0.94 5.31
C GLU A 33 6.44 1.81 4.71
N PRO A 34 7.13 2.63 5.53
CA PRO A 34 8.31 3.34 5.06
C PRO A 34 9.38 2.34 4.65
N VAL A 35 9.88 2.46 3.43
CA VAL A 35 10.96 1.64 2.89
C VAL A 35 12.19 2.51 2.70
N ALA A 36 13.37 2.01 3.04
CA ALA A 36 14.60 2.73 2.72
C ALA A 36 14.81 2.72 1.18
N PRO A 37 15.14 3.87 0.55
CA PRO A 37 15.39 3.92 -0.90
C PRO A 37 16.37 2.85 -1.40
N SER A 38 17.43 2.58 -0.62
CA SER A 38 18.44 1.56 -0.92
C SER A 38 17.93 0.12 -0.96
N MET A 39 16.72 -0.15 -0.46
CA MET A 39 16.07 -1.46 -0.54
C MET A 39 15.16 -1.62 -1.76
N VAL A 40 14.94 -0.54 -2.52
CA VAL A 40 14.09 -0.52 -3.70
C VAL A 40 14.97 -0.62 -4.94
N ARG A 41 14.72 -1.63 -5.76
CA ARG A 41 15.32 -1.76 -7.10
C ARG A 41 14.22 -1.55 -8.13
N VAL A 42 14.42 -0.60 -9.04
CA VAL A 42 13.53 -0.41 -10.18
C VAL A 42 13.82 -1.48 -11.24
N VAL A 43 12.77 -2.15 -11.71
CA VAL A 43 12.86 -3.13 -12.80
C VAL A 43 12.36 -2.49 -14.11
N ASP A 44 11.18 -1.88 -14.05
CA ASP A 44 10.53 -1.12 -15.11
C ASP A 44 9.81 0.08 -14.47
N GLY A 45 9.23 0.98 -15.29
CA GLY A 45 8.52 2.17 -14.80
C GLY A 45 7.31 1.87 -13.89
N ASP A 46 6.83 0.62 -13.85
CA ASP A 46 5.69 0.19 -13.04
C ASP A 46 5.96 -1.08 -12.20
N THR A 47 7.22 -1.53 -12.16
CA THR A 47 7.63 -2.77 -11.50
C THR A 47 8.90 -2.52 -10.68
N ILE A 48 8.86 -2.90 -9.39
CA ILE A 48 9.97 -2.74 -8.44
C ILE A 48 10.24 -4.04 -7.70
N ASP A 49 11.47 -4.25 -7.25
CA ASP A 49 11.82 -5.25 -6.26
C ASP A 49 12.11 -4.55 -4.92
N VAL A 50 11.48 -5.02 -3.85
CA VAL A 50 11.68 -4.52 -2.49
C VAL A 50 12.02 -5.69 -1.59
N ARG A 51 13.21 -5.65 -0.96
CA ARG A 51 13.70 -6.72 -0.06
C ARG A 51 13.65 -8.13 -0.70
N GLY A 52 13.87 -8.22 -2.00
CA GLY A 52 13.87 -9.49 -2.75
C GLY A 52 12.49 -9.97 -3.20
N GLU A 53 11.41 -9.21 -2.93
CA GLU A 53 10.08 -9.49 -3.44
C GLU A 53 9.72 -8.51 -4.58
N ARG A 54 9.14 -9.06 -5.65
CA ARG A 54 8.72 -8.27 -6.83
C ARG A 54 7.30 -7.77 -6.68
N TYR A 55 7.12 -6.47 -6.91
CA TYR A 55 5.85 -5.77 -6.85
C TYR A 55 5.50 -5.11 -8.18
N ARG A 56 4.24 -5.31 -8.63
CA ARG A 56 3.59 -4.52 -9.68
C ARG A 56 2.88 -3.34 -9.04
N LEU A 57 3.25 -2.13 -9.44
CA LEU A 57 2.61 -0.90 -8.97
C LEU A 57 1.27 -0.73 -9.67
N VAL A 58 0.14 -0.69 -8.96
CA VAL A 58 -1.18 -0.75 -9.59
C VAL A 58 -1.74 0.63 -9.98
N GLY A 59 -2.70 0.65 -10.91
CA GLY A 59 -3.43 1.85 -11.33
C GLY A 59 -2.83 2.55 -12.56
N PHE A 60 -1.68 2.07 -13.04
CA PHE A 60 -1.03 2.58 -14.25
C PHE A 60 -0.22 1.50 -14.96
N ASP A 61 0.13 1.79 -16.20
CA ASP A 61 1.01 0.97 -17.04
C ASP A 61 2.11 1.85 -17.63
N THR A 62 3.32 1.31 -17.68
CA THR A 62 4.46 1.92 -18.38
C THR A 62 4.90 1.02 -19.53
N PRO A 63 5.58 1.58 -20.55
CA PRO A 63 6.23 0.78 -21.57
C PRO A 63 7.23 -0.22 -20.95
N GLU A 64 7.28 -1.44 -21.49
CA GLU A 64 8.17 -2.50 -21.00
C GLU A 64 9.60 -2.30 -21.52
N THR A 65 10.62 -2.41 -20.66
CA THR A 65 12.03 -2.25 -21.09
C THR A 65 12.62 -3.55 -21.68
N TRP A 66 12.14 -4.71 -21.21
CA TRP A 66 12.75 -6.00 -21.57
C TRP A 66 12.37 -6.52 -22.96
N LYS A 67 11.13 -6.31 -23.40
CA LYS A 67 10.61 -6.78 -24.69
C LYS A 67 9.74 -5.72 -25.39
N PRO A 68 10.32 -4.56 -25.73
CA PRO A 68 9.61 -3.52 -26.46
C PRO A 68 9.28 -3.98 -27.89
N ARG A 69 8.16 -3.53 -28.44
CA ARG A 69 7.71 -3.83 -29.82
C ARG A 69 8.27 -2.84 -30.84
N CYS A 70 8.69 -1.65 -30.40
CA CYS A 70 9.33 -0.63 -31.23
C CYS A 70 10.32 0.23 -30.41
N ASP A 71 11.18 0.97 -31.10
CA ASP A 71 12.19 1.81 -30.46
C ASP A 71 11.59 2.93 -29.59
N TYR A 72 10.43 3.46 -29.97
CA TYR A 72 9.70 4.45 -29.18
C TYR A 72 9.25 3.87 -27.82
N GLU A 73 8.69 2.65 -27.84
CA GLU A 73 8.30 1.94 -26.62
C GLU A 73 9.52 1.72 -25.70
N ARG A 74 10.66 1.29 -26.26
CA ARG A 74 11.89 1.13 -25.49
C ARG A 74 12.33 2.43 -24.82
N ALA A 75 12.46 3.50 -25.61
CA ALA A 75 12.95 4.79 -25.12
C ALA A 75 12.03 5.38 -24.03
N LEU A 76 10.71 5.25 -24.21
CA LEU A 76 9.75 5.73 -23.22
C LEU A 76 9.79 4.87 -21.94
N GLY A 77 9.97 3.55 -22.07
CA GLY A 77 10.12 2.63 -20.93
C GLY A 77 11.38 2.91 -20.11
N GLU A 78 12.52 3.12 -20.78
CA GLU A 78 13.78 3.52 -20.15
C GLU A 78 13.64 4.87 -19.43
N THR A 79 12.95 5.83 -20.04
CA THR A 79 12.68 7.14 -19.44
C THR A 79 11.79 7.00 -18.19
N ALA A 80 10.75 6.16 -18.25
CA ALA A 80 9.87 5.90 -17.11
C ALA A 80 10.61 5.23 -15.94
N ALA A 81 11.46 4.23 -16.22
CA ALA A 81 12.25 3.54 -15.21
C ALA A 81 13.31 4.46 -14.57
N ALA A 82 14.00 5.26 -15.39
CA ALA A 82 14.94 6.27 -14.90
C ALA A 82 14.24 7.30 -14.00
N ARG A 83 13.07 7.80 -14.45
CA ARG A 83 12.30 8.76 -13.67
C ARG A 83 11.83 8.20 -12.33
N LEU A 84 11.38 6.94 -12.30
CA LEU A 84 11.02 6.27 -11.05
C LEU A 84 12.22 6.16 -10.10
N THR A 85 13.41 5.87 -10.63
CA THR A 85 14.65 5.84 -9.86
C THR A 85 14.95 7.22 -9.26
N ASP A 86 14.87 8.29 -10.05
CA ASP A 86 15.07 9.66 -9.56
C ASP A 86 14.08 10.07 -8.46
N LEU A 87 12.84 9.60 -8.55
CA LEU A 87 11.82 9.84 -7.51
C LEU A 87 12.20 9.13 -6.21
N ILE A 88 12.60 7.86 -6.28
CA ILE A 88 13.04 7.08 -5.12
C ILE A 88 14.29 7.69 -4.47
N ASP A 89 15.25 8.14 -5.28
CA ASP A 89 16.52 8.69 -4.83
C ASP A 89 16.43 10.18 -4.44
N SER A 90 15.24 10.77 -4.49
CA SER A 90 15.05 12.21 -4.23
C SER A 90 15.26 12.62 -2.76
N GLY A 91 15.64 11.70 -1.87
CA GLY A 91 15.77 11.92 -0.43
C GLY A 91 14.45 12.12 0.32
N ARG A 92 13.31 11.91 -0.34
CA ARG A 92 11.97 11.97 0.28
C ARG A 92 11.59 10.62 0.89
N VAL A 93 10.59 10.62 1.76
CA VAL A 93 10.04 9.39 2.34
C VAL A 93 9.47 8.51 1.23
N VAL A 94 9.84 7.23 1.22
CA VAL A 94 9.34 6.23 0.28
C VAL A 94 8.37 5.32 1.03
N ASP A 95 7.10 5.40 0.64
CA ASP A 95 6.00 4.73 1.32
C ASP A 95 5.42 3.67 0.37
N LEU A 96 5.55 2.39 0.75
CA LEU A 96 5.01 1.27 -0.01
C LEU A 96 3.72 0.77 0.66
N ILE A 97 2.61 0.80 -0.07
CA ILE A 97 1.33 0.22 0.36
C ILE A 97 1.13 -1.09 -0.37
N VAL A 98 1.37 -2.21 0.31
CA VAL A 98 1.10 -3.55 -0.22
C VAL A 98 -0.40 -3.81 -0.20
N LEU A 99 -0.94 -4.29 -1.33
CA LEU A 99 -2.34 -4.63 -1.52
C LEU A 99 -2.54 -6.14 -1.42
N PRO A 100 -3.75 -6.61 -1.03
CA PRO A 100 -4.07 -8.03 -1.05
C PRO A 100 -3.98 -8.63 -2.46
N GLY A 101 -3.52 -9.87 -2.53
CA GLY A 101 -3.46 -10.65 -3.76
C GLY A 101 -2.13 -10.53 -4.51
N ARG A 102 -2.06 -11.23 -5.63
CA ARG A 102 -0.93 -11.26 -6.56
C ARG A 102 -1.44 -11.18 -7.99
N ASP A 103 -0.60 -10.74 -8.91
CA ASP A 103 -0.94 -10.78 -10.33
C ASP A 103 -0.78 -12.19 -10.94
N ARG A 104 -1.12 -12.34 -12.22
CA ARG A 104 -0.99 -13.60 -12.98
C ARG A 104 0.46 -14.12 -13.12
N TYR A 105 1.46 -13.32 -12.75
CA TYR A 105 2.87 -13.66 -12.79
C TYR A 105 3.46 -13.83 -11.38
N ASP A 106 2.60 -13.95 -10.36
CA ASP A 106 2.95 -14.13 -8.95
C ASP A 106 3.66 -12.91 -8.31
N ARG A 107 3.55 -11.73 -8.93
CA ARG A 107 4.07 -10.48 -8.36
C ARG A 107 3.10 -9.95 -7.29
N GLY A 108 3.64 -9.41 -6.20
CA GLY A 108 2.85 -8.65 -5.23
C GLY A 108 2.22 -7.42 -5.88
N LEU A 109 1.09 -6.95 -5.37
CA LEU A 109 0.46 -5.72 -5.83
C LEU A 109 0.75 -4.60 -4.83
N ALA A 110 1.15 -3.43 -5.29
CA ALA A 110 1.43 -2.31 -4.39
C ALA A 110 1.08 -0.95 -4.99
N ARG A 111 1.03 0.07 -4.14
CA ARG A 111 1.12 1.49 -4.53
C ARG A 111 2.36 2.09 -3.89
N LEU A 112 3.00 3.01 -4.61
CA LEU A 112 4.22 3.66 -4.17
C LEU A 112 4.00 5.16 -4.06
N PHE A 113 4.36 5.72 -2.92
CA PHE A 113 4.28 7.15 -2.66
C PHE A 113 5.68 7.68 -2.33
N ILE A 114 5.99 8.87 -2.85
CA ILE A 114 7.28 9.54 -2.62
C ILE A 114 6.99 10.94 -2.06
N GLY A 115 7.34 11.15 -0.79
CA GLY A 115 7.02 12.38 -0.07
C GLY A 115 5.53 12.71 -0.06
N GLY A 116 4.68 11.67 0.01
CA GLY A 116 3.22 11.79 -0.02
C GLY A 116 2.60 11.91 -1.42
N SER A 117 3.38 12.02 -2.50
CA SER A 117 2.88 12.02 -3.87
C SER A 117 2.76 10.60 -4.43
N ASP A 118 1.61 10.24 -5.01
CA ASP A 118 1.43 8.95 -5.68
C ASP A 118 2.26 8.91 -6.97
N VAL A 119 3.16 7.93 -7.08
CA VAL A 119 4.01 7.72 -8.26
C VAL A 119 3.17 7.54 -9.53
N LYS A 120 1.99 6.92 -9.41
CA LYS A 120 1.02 6.76 -10.49
C LYS A 120 0.68 8.10 -11.13
N ASP A 121 0.32 9.09 -10.30
CA ASP A 121 -0.13 10.40 -10.77
C ASP A 121 1.02 11.22 -11.34
N VAL A 122 2.23 11.09 -10.75
CA VAL A 122 3.44 11.74 -11.27
C VAL A 122 3.79 11.22 -12.66
N LEU A 123 3.92 9.90 -12.84
CA LEU A 123 4.33 9.32 -14.12
C LEU A 123 3.28 9.52 -15.22
N ILE A 124 1.98 9.49 -14.88
CA ILE A 124 0.91 9.82 -15.84
C ILE A 124 0.98 11.30 -16.22
N GLY A 125 1.13 12.20 -15.24
CA GLY A 125 1.21 13.65 -15.48
C GLY A 125 2.42 14.06 -16.33
N GLU A 126 3.51 13.30 -16.25
CA GLU A 126 4.72 13.49 -17.05
C GLU A 126 4.66 12.78 -18.42
N GLY A 127 3.57 12.08 -18.74
CA GLY A 127 3.39 11.39 -20.02
C GLY A 127 4.20 10.09 -20.16
N LEU A 128 4.73 9.57 -19.04
CA LEU A 128 5.55 8.36 -18.98
C LEU A 128 4.72 7.09 -18.70
N ALA A 129 3.47 7.26 -18.30
CA ALA A 129 2.53 6.19 -17.98
C ALA A 129 1.12 6.49 -18.50
N ARG A 130 0.28 5.45 -18.53
CA ARG A 130 -1.17 5.55 -18.79
C ARG A 130 -1.93 4.94 -17.62
N ALA A 131 -3.12 5.48 -17.32
CA ALA A 131 -4.03 4.84 -16.37
C ALA A 131 -4.39 3.43 -16.84
N TYR A 132 -4.35 2.47 -15.93
CA TYR A 132 -4.61 1.06 -16.22
C TYR A 132 -5.17 0.34 -15.00
N ASP A 133 -6.37 -0.22 -15.16
CA ASP A 133 -7.14 -0.92 -14.14
C ASP A 133 -7.19 -2.45 -14.36
N GLY A 134 -6.54 -2.94 -15.42
CA GLY A 134 -6.45 -4.35 -15.76
C GLY A 134 -6.91 -4.65 -17.19
N GLY A 135 -6.88 -5.93 -17.56
CA GLY A 135 -7.31 -6.37 -18.90
C GLY A 135 -6.25 -6.21 -19.99
N ARG A 136 -6.67 -5.88 -21.21
CA ARG A 136 -5.75 -5.82 -22.36
C ARG A 136 -5.03 -4.48 -22.40
N ARG A 137 -3.70 -4.52 -22.33
CA ARG A 137 -2.85 -3.34 -22.53
C ARG A 137 -2.95 -2.82 -23.97
N THR A 138 -3.05 -1.50 -24.09
CA THR A 138 -2.87 -0.79 -25.36
C THR A 138 -1.37 -0.74 -25.67
N GLY A 139 -0.99 -0.93 -26.94
CA GLY A 139 0.40 -0.83 -27.35
C GLY A 139 0.98 0.57 -27.12
N TRP A 140 2.30 0.64 -27.00
CA TRP A 140 3.07 1.89 -26.98
C TRP A 140 3.61 2.26 -28.36
N CYS A 141 3.38 1.39 -29.33
CA CYS A 141 3.39 1.61 -30.77
C CYS A 141 1.92 1.63 -31.23
#